data_AF-A0A2M9HBA2-F1
#
_entry.id   AF-A0A2M9HBA2-F1
#
_cell.length_a   1.000
_cell.length_b   1.000
_cell.length_c   1.000
_cell.angle_alpha   90.00
_cell.angle_beta   90.00
_cell.angle_gamma   90.00
#
_symmetry.space_group_name_H-M   'P 1'
#
loop_
_entity.id
_entity.type
_entity.pdbx_description
1 polymer ?
#
loop_
_entity_poly.entity_id
_entity_poly.type
_entity_poly.pdbx_seq_one_letter_code
_entity_poly.pdbx_strand_id
1 'polypeptide(L)'
;MPMNDIRTTDINLSSLSELLRASSRTIDVADTGAGLVITDNRAVYLKTYVGTNGIVRSRWEYPQPDKRGHVRGLRDHDTATVATFTDRCVELPPFVLTGDSSHQAIRLRLHLNRQTNRFAPHQVHTALRLPQLAASSDVRYDVWRSYHRLMQNIIDDGDTDAVFSGAIGRDLQLLMDAIASPTGLALIAALVIDEVERTKPDINKTEQDHQLRYVVEDLDYSGADDAGQLAELLDTAAELIAGVRVRPDFARVRAMRDLLTGIVNRLPENALADAGFTRGMAGHVLILISWWLGSDLSRLADAALRLEMLTEAQLTAAGTSAGVGLKPVGGSSVCTRAVRNGRPGWKR
;
A
#
# COMPACT_ATOMS: atom_id res chain seq x y z
N MET A 1 12.07 29.55 23.66
CA MET A 1 13.20 29.10 22.81
C MET A 1 12.99 29.69 21.43
N PRO A 2 13.92 30.48 20.89
CA PRO A 2 13.78 31.01 19.54
C PRO A 2 14.03 29.89 18.52
N MET A 3 13.20 29.88 17.48
CA MET A 3 13.32 29.09 16.25
C MET A 3 14.74 29.27 15.69
N ASN A 4 15.54 28.21 15.69
CA ASN A 4 16.83 28.21 15.01
C ASN A 4 16.60 28.39 13.51
N ASP A 5 17.29 29.40 12.96
CA ASP A 5 17.42 29.75 11.55
C ASP A 5 17.55 28.52 10.65
N ILE A 6 16.48 28.21 9.92
CA ILE A 6 16.60 27.46 8.66
C ILE A 6 17.24 28.46 7.69
N ARG A 7 18.54 28.33 7.44
CA ARG A 7 19.18 28.99 6.28
C ARG A 7 18.43 28.52 5.03
N THR A 8 17.45 29.30 4.57
CA THR A 8 16.82 29.14 3.26
C THR A 8 17.92 29.31 2.23
N THR A 9 18.36 28.19 1.68
CA THR A 9 19.32 28.21 0.58
C THR A 9 18.50 28.56 -0.65
N ASP A 10 18.65 29.78 -1.16
CA ASP A 10 18.01 30.16 -2.42
C ASP A 10 18.43 29.17 -3.50
N ILE A 11 17.44 28.54 -4.14
CA ILE A 11 17.71 27.55 -5.18
C ILE A 11 17.90 28.25 -6.51
N ASN A 12 18.97 27.91 -7.22
CA ASN A 12 19.14 28.30 -8.61
C ASN A 12 18.18 27.49 -9.50
N LEU A 13 16.96 28.03 -9.70
CA LEU A 13 15.89 27.40 -10.46
C LEU A 13 16.26 27.23 -11.95
N SER A 14 17.03 28.14 -12.54
CA SER A 14 17.46 28.04 -13.93
C SER A 14 18.37 26.82 -14.15
N SER A 15 19.40 26.67 -13.30
CA SER A 15 20.28 25.49 -13.31
C SER A 15 19.51 24.19 -13.08
N LEU A 16 18.59 24.20 -12.11
CA LEU A 16 17.75 23.04 -11.81
C LEU A 16 16.85 22.64 -13.00
N SER A 17 16.25 23.62 -13.67
CA SER A 17 15.40 23.41 -14.85
C SER A 17 16.19 22.78 -16.01
N GLU A 18 17.38 23.29 -16.29
CA GLU A 18 18.26 22.75 -17.33
C GLU A 18 18.67 21.29 -17.03
N LEU A 19 19.08 21.00 -15.80
CA LEU A 19 19.44 19.65 -15.38
C LEU A 19 18.27 18.66 -15.48
N LEU A 20 17.06 19.08 -15.10
CA LEU A 20 15.87 18.23 -15.20
C LEU A 20 15.49 17.94 -16.65
N ARG A 21 15.48 18.97 -17.51
CA ARG A 21 15.20 18.81 -18.95
C ARG A 21 16.23 17.93 -19.65
N ALA A 22 17.51 18.08 -19.28
CA ALA A 22 18.58 17.25 -19.85
C ALA A 22 18.50 15.78 -19.41
N SER A 23 17.92 15.50 -18.24
CA SER A 23 18.00 14.19 -17.61
C SER A 23 16.76 13.30 -17.78
N SER A 24 15.65 13.83 -18.30
CA SER A 24 14.46 13.04 -18.61
C SER A 24 13.69 13.57 -19.81
N ARG A 25 13.25 12.68 -20.69
CA ARG A 25 12.38 13.00 -21.83
C ARG A 25 10.88 13.00 -21.48
N THR A 26 10.52 12.44 -20.32
CA THR A 26 9.13 12.32 -19.87
C THR A 26 8.64 13.55 -19.12
N ILE A 27 9.57 14.42 -18.73
CA ILE A 27 9.30 15.56 -17.86
C ILE A 27 9.29 16.84 -18.68
N ASP A 28 8.27 17.66 -18.46
CA ASP A 28 8.25 19.05 -18.91
C ASP A 28 8.37 20.00 -17.71
N VAL A 29 9.13 21.09 -17.90
CA VAL A 29 9.44 22.07 -16.86
C VAL A 29 9.07 23.45 -17.38
N ALA A 30 8.07 24.07 -16.76
CA ALA A 30 7.68 25.46 -17.02
C ALA A 30 8.22 26.37 -15.92
N ASP A 31 8.96 27.42 -16.31
CA ASP A 31 9.40 28.47 -15.40
C ASP A 31 8.35 29.59 -15.36
N THR A 32 7.90 29.94 -14.15
CA THR A 32 6.86 30.96 -13.92
C THR A 32 7.44 32.28 -13.42
N GLY A 33 8.76 32.39 -13.26
CA GLY A 33 9.44 33.54 -12.64
C GLY A 33 9.37 33.54 -11.11
N ALA A 34 8.34 32.92 -10.50
CA ALA A 34 8.22 32.74 -9.05
C ALA A 34 8.60 31.32 -8.57
N GLY A 35 8.87 30.41 -9.50
CA GLY A 35 9.08 28.99 -9.25
C GLY A 35 9.03 28.15 -10.52
N LEU A 36 9.29 26.85 -10.38
CA LEU A 36 9.14 25.87 -11.46
C LEU A 36 7.85 25.07 -11.29
N VAL A 37 7.19 24.78 -12.40
CA VAL A 37 6.10 23.80 -12.50
C VAL A 37 6.60 22.63 -13.34
N ILE A 38 6.64 21.46 -12.75
CA ILE A 38 7.15 20.24 -13.36
C ILE A 38 5.98 19.29 -13.57
N THR A 39 5.87 18.75 -14.77
CA THR A 39 4.87 17.73 -15.15
C THR A 39 5.56 16.51 -15.74
N ASP A 40 5.06 15.31 -15.44
CA ASP A 40 5.55 14.06 -16.01
C ASP A 40 4.45 13.43 -16.87
N ASN A 41 4.76 13.10 -18.13
CA ASN A 41 3.77 12.57 -19.07
C ASN A 41 3.19 11.21 -18.66
N ARG A 42 3.87 10.47 -17.76
CA ARG A 42 3.37 9.21 -17.17
C ARG A 42 2.30 9.44 -16.11
N ALA A 43 2.24 10.65 -15.54
CA ALA A 43 1.30 11.04 -14.50
C ALA A 43 0.70 12.42 -14.82
N VAL A 44 -0.11 12.48 -15.88
CA VAL A 44 -0.60 13.72 -16.53
C VAL A 44 -1.24 14.73 -15.56
N TYR A 45 -1.90 14.25 -14.51
CA TYR A 45 -2.58 15.10 -13.53
C TYR A 45 -1.72 15.51 -12.34
N LEU A 46 -0.53 14.93 -12.18
CA LEU A 46 0.37 15.27 -11.09
C LEU A 46 1.24 16.45 -11.48
N LYS A 47 1.11 17.57 -10.76
CA LYS A 47 2.00 18.72 -10.90
C LYS A 47 2.91 18.84 -9.69
N THR A 48 4.17 19.16 -9.95
CA THR A 48 5.18 19.40 -8.92
C THR A 48 5.68 20.83 -9.02
N TYR A 49 5.41 21.61 -7.97
CA TYR A 49 5.78 23.00 -7.83
C TYR A 49 7.06 23.11 -7.00
N VAL A 50 8.05 23.84 -7.50
CA VAL A 50 9.30 24.14 -6.79
C VAL A 50 9.39 25.64 -6.57
N GLY A 51 9.34 26.06 -5.31
CA GLY A 51 9.52 27.47 -4.94
C GLY A 51 11.00 27.88 -4.96
N THR A 52 11.25 29.19 -5.04
CA THR A 52 12.61 29.78 -4.92
C THR A 52 13.28 29.45 -3.58
N ASN A 53 12.48 29.28 -2.53
CA ASN A 53 12.91 28.83 -1.20
C ASN A 53 13.27 27.33 -1.11
N GLY A 54 13.19 26.60 -2.22
CA GLY A 54 13.51 25.18 -2.31
C GLY A 54 12.48 24.23 -1.71
N ILE A 55 11.30 24.74 -1.34
CA ILE A 55 10.17 23.91 -0.92
C ILE A 55 9.49 23.36 -2.16
N VAL A 56 9.34 22.04 -2.20
CA VAL A 56 8.63 21.30 -3.23
C VAL A 56 7.25 20.95 -2.72
N ARG A 57 6.23 21.29 -3.51
CA ARG A 57 4.83 20.93 -3.26
C ARG A 57 4.31 20.19 -4.49
N SER A 58 3.78 19.00 -4.30
CA SER A 58 3.16 18.26 -5.40
C SER A 58 1.67 18.12 -5.12
N ARG A 59 0.86 18.15 -6.17
CA ARG A 59 -0.57 17.88 -6.05
C ARG A 59 -1.13 17.32 -7.35
N TRP A 60 -2.11 16.45 -7.20
CA TRP A 60 -2.93 15.99 -8.31
C TRP A 60 -3.96 17.07 -8.61
N GLU A 61 -4.01 17.57 -9.85
CA GLU A 61 -4.96 18.59 -10.29
C GLU A 61 -5.83 18.05 -11.42
N TYR A 62 -7.10 17.85 -11.13
CA TYR A 62 -8.06 17.35 -12.10
C TYR A 62 -8.83 18.51 -12.76
N PRO A 63 -8.93 18.54 -14.10
CA PRO A 63 -9.67 19.59 -14.79
C PRO A 63 -11.17 19.48 -14.52
N GLN A 64 -11.90 20.52 -14.94
CA GLN A 64 -13.37 20.45 -14.97
C GLN A 64 -13.81 19.34 -15.93
N PRO A 65 -14.89 18.62 -15.59
CA PRO A 65 -15.44 17.63 -16.48
C PRO A 65 -16.08 18.34 -17.67
N ASP A 66 -16.18 17.64 -18.79
CA ASP A 66 -16.95 18.13 -19.92
C ASP A 66 -18.47 18.14 -19.63
N LYS A 67 -19.28 18.57 -20.62
CA LYS A 67 -20.75 18.61 -20.49
C LYS A 67 -21.39 17.25 -20.20
N ARG A 68 -20.69 16.14 -20.43
CA ARG A 68 -21.14 14.76 -20.17
C ARG A 68 -20.61 14.22 -18.84
N GLY A 69 -19.90 15.04 -18.07
CA GLY A 69 -19.31 14.64 -16.79
C GLY A 69 -17.95 13.96 -16.93
N HIS A 70 -17.38 13.83 -18.13
CA HIS A 70 -16.14 13.10 -18.36
C HIS A 70 -14.90 13.96 -18.16
N VAL A 71 -13.84 13.37 -17.59
CA VAL A 71 -12.53 13.99 -17.47
C VAL A 71 -11.57 13.30 -18.44
N ARG A 72 -11.00 14.05 -19.39
CA ARG A 72 -10.26 13.52 -20.54
C ARG A 72 -9.14 12.53 -20.13
N GLY A 73 -9.27 11.26 -20.49
CA GLY A 73 -8.22 10.27 -20.18
C GLY A 73 -8.34 9.63 -18.81
N LEU A 74 -9.43 9.89 -18.08
CA LEU A 74 -9.87 9.07 -16.95
C LEU A 74 -10.96 8.09 -17.40
N ARG A 75 -11.04 6.92 -16.77
CA ARG A 75 -12.17 5.99 -16.94
C ARG A 75 -13.40 6.53 -16.22
N ASP A 76 -14.57 5.97 -16.50
CA ASP A 76 -15.83 6.41 -15.87
C ASP A 76 -15.78 6.25 -14.34
N HIS A 77 -15.26 5.12 -13.84
CA HIS A 77 -15.06 4.90 -12.40
C HIS A 77 -14.04 5.88 -11.80
N ASP A 78 -12.93 6.14 -12.47
CA ASP A 78 -11.94 7.11 -12.00
C ASP A 78 -12.54 8.53 -11.94
N THR A 79 -13.39 8.88 -12.90
CA THR A 79 -14.11 10.16 -12.94
C THR A 79 -15.14 10.25 -11.81
N ALA A 80 -15.86 9.16 -11.53
CA ALA A 80 -16.77 9.08 -10.39
C ALA A 80 -16.02 9.24 -9.07
N THR A 81 -14.82 8.66 -8.92
CA THR A 81 -13.96 8.85 -7.75
C THR A 81 -13.49 10.30 -7.62
N VAL A 82 -13.07 10.94 -8.72
CA VAL A 82 -12.71 12.39 -8.67
C VAL A 82 -13.90 13.24 -8.21
N ALA A 83 -15.13 12.86 -8.56
CA ALA A 83 -16.33 13.57 -8.12
C ALA A 83 -16.62 13.45 -6.62
N THR A 84 -16.02 12.48 -5.91
CA THR A 84 -16.14 12.36 -4.45
C THR A 84 -15.11 13.19 -3.70
N PHE A 85 -14.09 13.74 -4.36
CA PHE A 85 -13.11 14.58 -3.69
C PHE A 85 -13.71 15.93 -3.31
N THR A 86 -13.43 16.39 -2.08
CA THR A 86 -13.85 17.72 -1.59
C THR A 86 -13.40 18.83 -2.53
N ASP A 87 -12.15 18.74 -2.97
CA ASP A 87 -11.56 19.58 -4.01
C ASP A 87 -11.01 18.70 -5.12
N ARG A 88 -10.99 19.21 -6.37
CA ARG A 88 -10.33 18.55 -7.51
C ARG A 88 -8.80 18.60 -7.44
N CYS A 89 -8.27 18.90 -6.27
CA CYS A 89 -6.86 18.99 -5.96
C CYS A 89 -6.55 18.09 -4.76
N VAL A 90 -5.66 17.12 -4.94
CA VAL A 90 -5.18 16.26 -3.84
C VAL A 90 -3.72 16.59 -3.59
N GLU A 91 -3.44 17.26 -2.46
CA GLU A 91 -2.09 17.68 -2.10
C GLU A 91 -1.26 16.52 -1.53
N LEU A 92 0.03 16.49 -1.90
CA LEU A 92 1.02 15.59 -1.32
C LEU A 92 1.85 16.34 -0.27
N PRO A 93 2.41 15.63 0.73
CA PRO A 93 3.28 16.24 1.72
C PRO A 93 4.45 16.99 1.08
N PRO A 94 4.74 18.23 1.52
CA PRO A 94 5.85 19.00 1.01
C PRO A 94 7.19 18.44 1.49
N PHE A 95 8.24 18.69 0.74
CA PHE A 95 9.61 18.39 1.16
C PHE A 95 10.59 19.47 0.69
N VAL A 96 11.77 19.49 1.30
CA VAL A 96 12.80 20.51 1.03
C VAL A 96 13.92 19.91 0.18
N LEU A 97 14.30 20.63 -0.86
CA LEU A 97 15.50 20.33 -1.64
C LEU A 97 16.73 20.83 -0.88
N THR A 98 17.70 19.96 -0.70
CA THR A 98 18.95 20.28 0.01
C THR A 98 20.15 19.82 -0.81
N GLY A 99 21.31 20.43 -0.59
CA GLY A 99 22.53 20.16 -1.35
C GLY A 99 22.65 21.05 -2.59
N ASP A 100 23.59 20.71 -3.47
CA ASP A 100 23.82 21.42 -4.74
C ASP A 100 22.75 21.09 -5.81
N SER A 101 22.75 21.83 -6.92
CA SER A 101 21.76 21.66 -8.00
C SER A 101 21.70 20.24 -8.57
N SER A 102 22.83 19.52 -8.60
CA SER A 102 22.88 18.11 -9.03
C SER A 102 22.14 17.20 -8.06
N HIS A 103 22.39 17.31 -6.75
CA HIS A 103 21.67 16.56 -5.73
C HIS A 103 20.17 16.89 -5.71
N GLN A 104 19.83 18.17 -5.86
CA GLN A 104 18.44 18.63 -5.92
C GLN A 104 17.71 18.01 -7.13
N ALA A 105 18.34 18.00 -8.31
CA ALA A 105 17.79 17.36 -9.51
C ALA A 105 17.59 15.86 -9.32
N ILE A 106 18.56 15.15 -8.72
CA ILE A 106 18.44 13.72 -8.40
C ILE A 106 17.26 13.46 -7.47
N ARG A 107 17.11 14.26 -6.40
CA ARG A 107 15.98 14.11 -5.45
C ARG A 107 14.64 14.34 -6.12
N LEU A 108 14.51 15.36 -6.96
CA LEU A 108 13.28 15.60 -7.73
C LEU A 108 12.96 14.43 -8.67
N ARG A 109 13.97 13.88 -9.37
CA ARG A 109 13.76 12.71 -10.25
C ARG A 109 13.32 11.48 -9.47
N LEU A 110 13.94 11.22 -8.32
CA LEU A 110 13.53 10.11 -7.45
C LEU A 110 12.10 10.29 -6.94
N HIS A 111 11.73 11.52 -6.56
CA HIS A 111 10.35 11.84 -6.18
C HIS A 111 9.37 11.59 -7.33
N LEU A 112 9.64 12.12 -8.53
CA LEU A 112 8.78 11.94 -9.69
C LEU A 112 8.64 10.46 -10.05
N ASN A 113 9.75 9.72 -10.15
CA ASN A 113 9.72 8.26 -10.40
C ASN A 113 8.94 7.49 -9.33
N ARG A 114 9.06 7.91 -8.06
CA ARG A 114 8.29 7.31 -6.98
C ARG A 114 6.79 7.56 -7.16
N GLN A 115 6.40 8.79 -7.52
CA GLN A 115 4.99 9.10 -7.72
C GLN A 115 4.42 8.44 -8.99
N THR A 116 5.18 8.30 -10.07
CA THR A 116 4.72 7.60 -11.28
C THR A 116 4.54 6.10 -11.07
N ASN A 117 5.23 5.52 -10.08
CA ASN A 117 5.08 4.12 -9.72
C ASN A 117 3.97 3.88 -8.68
N ARG A 118 3.39 4.94 -8.10
CA ARG A 118 2.26 4.85 -7.19
C ARG A 118 0.94 4.87 -7.97
N PHE A 119 -0.08 4.28 -7.38
CA PHE A 119 -1.45 4.48 -7.84
C PHE A 119 -1.82 5.94 -7.64
N ALA A 120 -2.50 6.51 -8.63
CA ALA A 120 -3.04 7.85 -8.50
C ALA A 120 -4.27 7.84 -7.56
N PRO A 121 -4.58 8.93 -6.86
CA PRO A 121 -5.73 8.98 -5.95
C PRO A 121 -7.06 8.61 -6.62
N HIS A 122 -7.28 9.04 -7.86
CA HIS A 122 -8.49 8.71 -8.63
C HIS A 122 -8.60 7.23 -9.02
N GLN A 123 -7.51 6.47 -8.93
CA GLN A 123 -7.53 5.04 -9.21
C GLN A 123 -7.94 4.23 -7.97
N VAL A 124 -8.00 4.82 -6.78
CA VAL A 124 -8.43 4.12 -5.56
C VAL A 124 -9.92 4.39 -5.34
N HIS A 125 -10.76 3.40 -5.60
CA HIS A 125 -12.22 3.57 -5.64
C HIS A 125 -12.89 3.23 -4.31
N THR A 126 -12.14 3.18 -3.20
CA THR A 126 -12.64 2.79 -1.87
C THR A 126 -13.93 3.51 -1.48
N ALA A 127 -14.01 4.83 -1.67
CA ALA A 127 -15.20 5.60 -1.32
C ALA A 127 -16.48 5.13 -2.06
N LEU A 128 -16.33 4.60 -3.28
CA LEU A 128 -17.43 4.02 -4.07
C LEU A 128 -17.68 2.55 -3.75
N ARG A 129 -16.61 1.81 -3.41
CA ARG A 129 -16.63 0.35 -3.24
C ARG A 129 -17.02 -0.08 -1.83
N LEU A 130 -16.62 0.67 -0.80
CA LEU A 130 -16.83 0.30 0.60
C LEU A 130 -18.30 0.01 0.95
N PRO A 131 -19.30 0.82 0.50
CA PRO A 131 -20.70 0.49 0.75
C PRO A 131 -21.14 -0.85 0.12
N GLN A 132 -20.57 -1.22 -1.03
CA GLN A 132 -20.87 -2.49 -1.71
C GLN A 132 -20.26 -3.68 -0.95
N LEU A 133 -19.02 -3.52 -0.47
CA LEU A 133 -18.33 -4.52 0.35
C LEU A 133 -19.05 -4.75 1.68
N ALA A 134 -19.51 -3.68 2.33
CA ALA A 134 -20.26 -3.77 3.59
C ALA A 134 -21.64 -4.40 3.43
N ALA A 135 -22.28 -4.27 2.26
CA ALA A 135 -23.65 -4.72 2.04
C ALA A 135 -23.79 -6.10 1.37
N SER A 136 -22.75 -6.62 0.71
CA SER A 136 -22.87 -7.80 -0.16
C SER A 136 -21.75 -8.82 0.03
N SER A 137 -22.12 -10.04 0.42
CA SER A 137 -21.23 -11.21 0.43
C SER A 137 -20.65 -11.53 -0.95
N ASP A 138 -21.43 -11.36 -2.01
CA ASP A 138 -20.98 -11.66 -3.38
C ASP A 138 -19.85 -10.72 -3.82
N VAL A 139 -19.89 -9.45 -3.39
CA VAL A 139 -18.81 -8.48 -3.67
C VAL A 139 -17.57 -8.83 -2.86
N ARG A 140 -17.72 -9.29 -1.61
CA ARG A 140 -16.60 -9.79 -0.79
C ARG A 140 -15.98 -11.07 -1.38
N TYR A 141 -16.81 -11.97 -1.90
CA TYR A 141 -16.36 -13.16 -2.63
C TYR A 141 -15.55 -12.80 -3.88
N ASP A 142 -15.98 -11.77 -4.62
CA ASP A 142 -15.26 -11.29 -5.79
C ASP A 142 -13.83 -10.80 -5.44
N VAL A 143 -13.60 -10.28 -4.22
CA VAL A 143 -12.25 -9.92 -3.74
C VAL A 143 -11.38 -11.17 -3.58
N TRP A 144 -11.88 -12.19 -2.86
CA TRP A 144 -11.19 -13.47 -2.69
C TRP A 144 -10.88 -14.11 -4.05
N ARG A 145 -11.87 -14.16 -4.94
CA ARG A 145 -11.72 -14.72 -6.28
C ARG A 145 -10.69 -13.96 -7.11
N SER A 146 -10.68 -12.63 -7.01
CA SER A 146 -9.70 -11.78 -7.68
C SER A 146 -8.29 -12.07 -7.20
N TYR A 147 -8.10 -12.23 -5.89
CA TYR A 147 -6.82 -12.62 -5.31
C TYR A 147 -6.32 -13.97 -5.88
N HIS A 148 -7.16 -15.02 -5.89
CA HIS A 148 -6.75 -16.32 -6.42
C HIS A 148 -6.39 -16.27 -7.90
N ARG A 149 -7.14 -15.51 -8.71
CA ARG A 149 -6.83 -15.32 -10.13
C ARG A 149 -5.49 -14.61 -10.33
N LEU A 150 -5.24 -13.53 -9.59
CA LEU A 150 -3.96 -12.82 -9.65
C LEU A 150 -2.81 -13.74 -9.25
N MET A 151 -2.95 -14.47 -8.14
CA MET A 151 -1.95 -15.41 -7.68
C MET A 151 -1.68 -16.53 -8.69
N GLN A 152 -2.72 -17.07 -9.31
CA GLN A 152 -2.58 -18.10 -10.34
C GLN A 152 -1.83 -17.55 -11.55
N ASN A 153 -2.23 -16.38 -12.06
CA ASN A 153 -1.57 -15.74 -13.20
C ASN A 153 -0.09 -15.44 -12.90
N ILE A 154 0.23 -14.90 -11.72
CA ILE A 154 1.64 -14.63 -11.33
C ILE A 154 2.47 -15.91 -11.31
N ILE A 155 1.88 -17.02 -10.87
CA ILE A 155 2.59 -18.31 -10.80
C ILE A 155 2.77 -18.92 -12.18
N ASP A 156 1.76 -18.83 -13.04
CA ASP A 156 1.80 -19.35 -14.41
C ASP A 156 2.77 -18.54 -15.28
N ASP A 157 2.79 -17.20 -15.11
CA ASP A 157 3.66 -16.29 -15.87
C ASP A 157 5.07 -16.16 -15.25
N GLY A 158 5.23 -16.51 -13.98
CA GLY A 158 6.50 -16.43 -13.24
C GLY A 158 6.96 -15.01 -12.90
N ASP A 159 6.10 -13.99 -13.05
CA ASP A 159 6.43 -12.59 -12.83
C ASP A 159 5.31 -11.80 -12.14
N THR A 160 5.67 -11.07 -11.08
CA THR A 160 4.74 -10.16 -10.37
C THR A 160 4.78 -8.75 -10.95
N ASP A 161 5.87 -8.35 -11.63
CA ASP A 161 6.01 -7.01 -12.18
C ASP A 161 4.99 -6.76 -13.30
N ALA A 162 4.65 -7.80 -14.08
CA ALA A 162 3.60 -7.78 -15.08
C ALA A 162 2.28 -7.21 -14.54
N VAL A 163 1.87 -7.58 -13.31
CA VAL A 163 0.62 -7.13 -12.66
C VAL A 163 0.59 -5.62 -12.47
N PHE A 164 1.74 -4.99 -12.26
CA PHE A 164 1.85 -3.54 -12.00
C PHE A 164 2.37 -2.73 -13.21
N SER A 165 2.76 -3.39 -14.29
CA SER A 165 3.43 -2.76 -15.46
C SER A 165 2.47 -2.16 -16.50
N GLY A 166 1.15 -2.28 -16.30
CA GLY A 166 0.14 -1.87 -17.26
C GLY A 166 -1.10 -1.19 -16.66
N ALA A 167 -2.16 -1.13 -17.44
CA ALA A 167 -3.45 -0.63 -16.97
C ALA A 167 -4.01 -1.52 -15.86
N ILE A 168 -4.55 -0.91 -14.80
CA ILE A 168 -5.10 -1.64 -13.65
C ILE A 168 -6.32 -2.43 -14.11
N GLY A 169 -6.18 -3.75 -14.20
CA GLY A 169 -7.25 -4.69 -14.51
C GLY A 169 -8.26 -4.82 -13.36
N ARG A 170 -9.43 -5.42 -13.64
CA ARG A 170 -10.52 -5.55 -12.66
C ARG A 170 -10.09 -6.27 -11.38
N ASP A 171 -9.37 -7.39 -11.50
CA ASP A 171 -9.00 -8.20 -10.34
C ASP A 171 -8.03 -7.43 -9.41
N LEU A 172 -7.04 -6.73 -9.98
CA LEU A 172 -6.14 -5.86 -9.21
C LEU A 172 -6.88 -4.67 -8.60
N GLN A 173 -7.80 -4.07 -9.34
CA GLN A 173 -8.63 -2.96 -8.84
C GLN A 173 -9.44 -3.39 -7.61
N LEU A 174 -10.13 -4.54 -7.68
CA LEU A 174 -10.93 -5.07 -6.57
C LEU A 174 -10.09 -5.32 -5.32
N LEU A 175 -8.93 -5.97 -5.49
CA LEU A 175 -8.04 -6.25 -4.37
C LEU A 175 -7.45 -4.97 -3.78
N MET A 176 -7.07 -4.00 -4.63
CA MET A 176 -6.55 -2.71 -4.21
C MET A 176 -7.59 -1.91 -3.41
N ASP A 177 -8.83 -1.81 -3.89
CA ASP A 177 -9.91 -1.08 -3.20
C ASP A 177 -10.22 -1.72 -1.84
N ALA A 178 -10.20 -3.06 -1.77
CA ALA A 178 -10.43 -3.80 -0.53
C ALA A 178 -9.27 -3.63 0.47
N ILE A 179 -8.02 -3.65 0.02
CA ILE A 179 -6.85 -3.38 0.87
C ILE A 179 -6.84 -1.91 1.32
N ALA A 180 -7.31 -0.98 0.50
CA ALA A 180 -7.43 0.43 0.85
C ALA A 180 -8.69 0.75 1.68
N SER A 181 -9.27 -0.24 2.37
CA SER A 181 -10.41 -0.10 3.29
C SER A 181 -9.97 -0.23 4.75
N PRO A 182 -10.82 0.14 5.74
CA PRO A 182 -10.52 -0.05 7.17
C PRO A 182 -10.10 -1.48 7.54
N THR A 183 -10.68 -2.46 6.85
CA THR A 183 -10.42 -3.90 7.02
C THR A 183 -9.15 -4.38 6.29
N GLY A 184 -8.41 -3.49 5.62
CA GLY A 184 -7.29 -3.87 4.74
C GLY A 184 -6.21 -4.73 5.39
N LEU A 185 -5.86 -4.46 6.66
CA LEU A 185 -4.89 -5.27 7.40
C LEU A 185 -5.45 -6.66 7.75
N ALA A 186 -6.72 -6.73 8.13
CA ALA A 186 -7.42 -7.98 8.43
C ALA A 186 -7.56 -8.82 7.16
N LEU A 187 -7.84 -8.19 6.01
CA LEU A 187 -7.84 -8.86 4.71
C LEU A 187 -6.47 -9.48 4.38
N ILE A 188 -5.37 -8.75 4.57
CA ILE A 188 -4.02 -9.32 4.37
C ILE A 188 -3.82 -10.54 5.28
N ALA A 189 -4.21 -10.47 6.56
CA ALA A 189 -4.10 -11.60 7.48
C ALA A 189 -4.97 -12.81 7.05
N ALA A 190 -6.20 -12.55 6.62
CA ALA A 190 -7.13 -13.56 6.09
C ALA A 190 -6.56 -14.27 4.85
N LEU A 191 -5.94 -13.52 3.92
CA LEU A 191 -5.27 -14.10 2.75
C LEU A 191 -4.05 -14.96 3.13
N VAL A 192 -3.34 -14.59 4.20
CA VAL A 192 -2.26 -15.42 4.75
C VAL A 192 -2.81 -16.73 5.33
N ILE A 193 -3.92 -16.67 6.07
CA ILE A 193 -4.61 -17.87 6.59
C ILE A 193 -5.01 -18.80 5.45
N ASP A 194 -5.68 -18.25 4.43
CA ASP A 194 -6.10 -18.98 3.22
C ASP A 194 -4.93 -19.72 2.58
N GLU A 195 -3.80 -19.04 2.33
CA GLU A 195 -2.64 -19.70 1.72
C GLU A 195 -1.98 -20.75 2.61
N VAL A 196 -1.90 -20.53 3.93
CA VAL A 196 -1.30 -21.48 4.87
C VAL A 196 -2.14 -22.75 4.94
N GLU A 197 -3.45 -22.60 5.03
CA GLU A 197 -4.39 -23.71 5.08
C GLU A 197 -4.41 -24.54 3.79
N ARG A 198 -4.28 -23.89 2.63
CA ARG A 198 -4.13 -24.56 1.33
C ARG A 198 -2.96 -25.54 1.28
N THR A 199 -1.95 -25.38 2.15
CA THR A 199 -0.79 -26.30 2.22
C THR A 199 -1.03 -27.55 3.07
N LYS A 200 -2.15 -27.64 3.80
CA LYS A 200 -2.49 -28.84 4.59
C LYS A 200 -2.94 -29.98 3.66
N PRO A 201 -2.66 -31.26 4.02
CA PRO A 201 -2.91 -32.41 3.15
C PRO A 201 -4.41 -32.66 2.85
N ASP A 202 -4.66 -33.17 1.63
CA ASP A 202 -5.92 -33.22 0.87
C ASP A 202 -7.15 -33.91 1.50
N ILE A 203 -7.06 -34.47 2.71
CA ILE A 203 -8.08 -35.42 3.22
C ILE A 203 -9.47 -34.75 3.35
N ASN A 204 -9.55 -33.42 3.50
CA ASN A 204 -10.80 -32.66 3.66
C ASN A 204 -10.89 -31.41 2.73
N LYS A 205 -10.20 -31.40 1.59
CA LYS A 205 -10.01 -30.19 0.79
C LYS A 205 -11.29 -29.44 0.44
N THR A 206 -12.39 -30.13 0.13
CA THR A 206 -13.65 -29.46 -0.23
C THR A 206 -14.28 -28.68 0.94
N GLU A 207 -14.32 -29.26 2.14
CA GLU A 207 -14.88 -28.60 3.31
C GLU A 207 -13.94 -27.50 3.82
N GLN A 208 -12.63 -27.75 3.72
CA GLN A 208 -11.61 -26.80 4.11
C GLN A 208 -11.55 -25.60 3.15
N ASP A 209 -11.57 -25.82 1.83
CA ASP A 209 -11.63 -24.74 0.83
C ASP A 209 -12.88 -23.87 1.03
N HIS A 210 -14.00 -24.47 1.47
CA HIS A 210 -15.18 -23.72 1.90
C HIS A 210 -14.89 -22.87 3.15
N GLN A 211 -14.22 -23.43 4.17
CA GLN A 211 -13.82 -22.67 5.37
C GLN A 211 -12.86 -21.50 5.05
N LEU A 212 -11.89 -21.68 4.14
CA LEU A 212 -10.96 -20.62 3.74
C LEU A 212 -11.63 -19.46 3.01
N ARG A 213 -12.55 -19.82 2.13
CA ARG A 213 -13.44 -18.88 1.47
C ARG A 213 -14.21 -18.03 2.50
N TYR A 214 -14.77 -18.64 3.54
CA TYR A 214 -15.51 -17.91 4.58
C TYR A 214 -14.64 -16.91 5.34
N VAL A 215 -13.36 -17.23 5.63
CA VAL A 215 -12.47 -16.30 6.35
C VAL A 215 -12.33 -14.94 5.64
N VAL A 216 -12.30 -14.93 4.30
CA VAL A 216 -12.19 -13.68 3.52
C VAL A 216 -13.57 -13.07 3.22
N GLU A 217 -14.59 -13.89 3.00
CA GLU A 217 -15.97 -13.44 2.76
C GLU A 217 -16.64 -12.82 3.98
N ASP A 218 -16.34 -13.32 5.18
CA ASP A 218 -16.98 -12.91 6.43
C ASP A 218 -16.32 -11.70 7.07
N LEU A 219 -15.24 -11.17 6.48
CA LEU A 219 -14.64 -9.91 6.88
C LEU A 219 -15.71 -8.82 6.95
N ASP A 220 -15.83 -8.21 8.12
CA ASP A 220 -16.67 -7.04 8.31
C ASP A 220 -15.97 -5.80 7.74
N TYR A 221 -16.60 -5.18 6.74
CA TYR A 221 -16.17 -3.92 6.12
C TYR A 221 -16.95 -2.72 6.66
N SER A 222 -17.85 -2.91 7.63
CA SER A 222 -18.65 -1.85 8.24
C SER A 222 -17.86 -0.96 9.20
N GLY A 223 -16.71 -1.43 9.70
CA GLY A 223 -15.88 -0.70 10.65
C GLY A 223 -16.22 -0.95 12.13
N ALA A 224 -17.19 -1.81 12.44
CA ALA A 224 -17.73 -1.94 13.80
C ALA A 224 -16.78 -2.64 14.79
N ASP A 225 -16.00 -3.62 14.34
CA ASP A 225 -15.03 -4.37 15.18
C ASP A 225 -13.70 -4.65 14.43
N ASP A 226 -13.14 -3.63 13.79
CA ASP A 226 -11.91 -3.77 13.01
C ASP A 226 -10.72 -4.25 13.86
N ALA A 227 -10.67 -3.83 15.13
CA ALA A 227 -9.57 -4.16 16.03
C ALA A 227 -9.62 -5.61 16.51
N GLY A 228 -10.80 -6.09 16.93
CA GLY A 228 -11.00 -7.46 17.37
C GLY A 228 -10.75 -8.45 16.25
N GLN A 229 -11.36 -8.19 15.08
CA GLN A 229 -11.18 -9.02 13.89
C GLN A 229 -9.71 -9.08 13.43
N LEU A 230 -8.99 -7.95 13.43
CA LEU A 230 -7.58 -7.93 13.08
C LEU A 230 -6.75 -8.77 14.06
N ALA A 231 -6.97 -8.62 15.37
CA ALA A 231 -6.24 -9.39 16.38
C ALA A 231 -6.46 -10.90 16.21
N GLU A 232 -7.72 -11.32 16.05
CA GLU A 232 -8.10 -12.73 15.88
C GLU A 232 -7.44 -13.35 14.64
N LEU A 233 -7.48 -12.65 13.50
CA LEU A 233 -6.89 -13.15 12.26
C LEU A 233 -5.36 -13.18 12.33
N LEU A 234 -4.72 -12.24 13.03
CA LEU A 234 -3.26 -12.27 13.20
C LEU A 234 -2.80 -13.41 14.12
N ASP A 235 -3.50 -13.63 15.22
CA ASP A 235 -3.23 -14.75 16.13
C ASP A 235 -3.44 -16.08 15.38
N THR A 236 -4.56 -16.22 14.66
CA THR A 236 -4.86 -17.39 13.82
C THR A 236 -3.78 -17.62 12.75
N ALA A 237 -3.39 -16.59 12.01
CA ALA A 237 -2.34 -16.69 11.00
C ALA A 237 -1.00 -17.14 11.62
N ALA A 238 -0.61 -16.55 12.76
CA ALA A 238 0.62 -16.89 13.45
C ALA A 238 0.62 -18.34 13.98
N GLU A 239 -0.50 -18.78 14.56
CA GLU A 239 -0.70 -20.15 15.05
C GLU A 239 -0.64 -21.16 13.91
N LEU A 240 -1.32 -20.89 12.80
CA LEU A 240 -1.32 -21.76 11.63
C LEU A 240 0.08 -21.88 11.01
N ILE A 241 0.78 -20.77 10.82
CA ILE A 241 2.17 -20.81 10.31
C ILE A 241 3.08 -21.58 11.26
N ALA A 242 2.90 -21.45 12.58
CA ALA A 242 3.67 -22.18 13.58
C ALA A 242 3.33 -23.69 13.63
N GLY A 243 2.09 -24.06 13.31
CA GLY A 243 1.58 -25.42 13.40
C GLY A 243 1.78 -26.26 12.13
N VAL A 244 1.74 -25.64 10.94
CA VAL A 244 1.87 -26.35 9.67
C VAL A 244 3.27 -26.94 9.52
N ARG A 245 3.32 -28.28 9.43
CA ARG A 245 4.56 -29.06 9.23
C ARG A 245 4.94 -29.25 7.76
N VAL A 246 4.00 -28.99 6.85
CA VAL A 246 4.23 -29.12 5.41
C VAL A 246 5.08 -27.95 4.94
N ARG A 247 6.13 -28.24 4.18
CA ARG A 247 6.97 -27.20 3.57
C ARG A 247 6.15 -26.43 2.52
N PRO A 248 6.08 -25.09 2.60
CA PRO A 248 5.28 -24.31 1.66
C PRO A 248 5.93 -24.25 0.28
N ASP A 249 5.09 -23.98 -0.72
CA ASP A 249 5.56 -23.59 -2.04
C ASP A 249 6.17 -22.17 -1.98
N PHE A 250 7.49 -22.09 -2.01
CA PHE A 250 8.21 -20.82 -1.92
C PHE A 250 7.95 -19.88 -3.09
N ALA A 251 7.65 -20.40 -4.29
CA ALA A 251 7.35 -19.53 -5.43
C ALA A 251 6.03 -18.79 -5.15
N ARG A 252 5.00 -19.52 -4.73
CA ARG A 252 3.71 -18.94 -4.37
C ARG A 252 3.75 -18.00 -3.18
N VAL A 253 4.45 -18.38 -2.11
CA VAL A 253 4.54 -17.49 -0.93
C VAL A 253 5.32 -16.21 -1.25
N ARG A 254 6.34 -16.26 -2.13
CA ARG A 254 7.02 -15.05 -2.62
C ARG A 254 6.11 -14.20 -3.49
N ALA A 255 5.38 -14.81 -4.42
CA ALA A 255 4.39 -14.11 -5.24
C ALA A 255 3.34 -13.39 -4.38
N MET A 256 2.81 -14.04 -3.34
CA MET A 256 1.88 -13.43 -2.39
C MET A 256 2.52 -12.22 -1.69
N ARG A 257 3.73 -12.40 -1.16
CA ARG A 257 4.48 -11.30 -0.52
C ARG A 257 4.65 -10.13 -1.47
N ASP A 258 5.09 -10.40 -2.69
CA ASP A 258 5.48 -9.39 -3.67
C ASP A 258 4.23 -8.65 -4.21
N LEU A 259 3.11 -9.36 -4.42
CA LEU A 259 1.80 -8.78 -4.76
C LEU A 259 1.29 -7.87 -3.65
N LEU A 260 1.16 -8.36 -2.43
CA LEU A 260 0.56 -7.60 -1.32
C LEU A 260 1.45 -6.42 -0.90
N THR A 261 2.76 -6.63 -0.83
CA THR A 261 3.73 -5.54 -0.60
C THR A 261 3.69 -4.54 -1.75
N GLY A 262 3.55 -5.02 -2.98
CA GLY A 262 3.44 -4.22 -4.19
C GLY A 262 2.22 -3.31 -4.19
N ILE A 263 1.05 -3.80 -3.75
CA ILE A 263 -0.17 -3.01 -3.61
C ILE A 263 0.03 -1.94 -2.52
N VAL A 264 0.40 -2.35 -1.31
CA VAL A 264 0.56 -1.43 -0.15
C VAL A 264 1.56 -0.31 -0.44
N ASN A 265 2.68 -0.61 -1.11
CA ASN A 265 3.69 0.39 -1.44
C ASN A 265 3.25 1.39 -2.51
N ARG A 266 2.32 0.98 -3.38
CA ARG A 266 1.79 1.81 -4.47
C ARG A 266 0.56 2.60 -4.06
N LEU A 267 -0.18 2.18 -3.04
CA LEU A 267 -1.31 2.95 -2.50
C LEU A 267 -0.88 4.37 -2.07
N PRO A 268 -1.67 5.42 -2.36
CA PRO A 268 -1.44 6.78 -1.86
C PRO A 268 -1.44 6.86 -0.32
N GLU A 269 -0.73 7.84 0.27
CA GLU A 269 -0.72 8.03 1.73
C GLU A 269 -2.12 8.38 2.28
N ASN A 270 -2.87 9.22 1.55
CA ASN A 270 -4.21 9.63 1.96
C ASN A 270 -5.17 8.44 1.97
N ALA A 271 -5.11 7.55 0.98
CA ALA A 271 -5.93 6.33 0.97
C ALA A 271 -5.62 5.42 2.17
N LEU A 272 -4.35 5.29 2.56
CA LEU A 272 -3.96 4.54 3.75
C LEU A 272 -4.44 5.22 5.04
N ALA A 273 -4.34 6.55 5.10
CA ALA A 273 -4.84 7.33 6.23
C ALA A 273 -6.37 7.23 6.37
N ASP A 274 -7.12 7.30 5.27
CA ASP A 274 -8.57 7.12 5.23
C ASP A 274 -8.98 5.70 5.67
N ALA A 275 -8.15 4.70 5.32
CA ALA A 275 -8.28 3.32 5.80
C ALA A 275 -7.82 3.13 7.25
N GLY A 276 -7.31 4.16 7.94
CA GLY A 276 -6.93 4.08 9.34
C GLY A 276 -5.62 3.33 9.63
N PHE A 277 -4.74 3.14 8.64
CA PHE A 277 -3.44 2.50 8.85
C PHE A 277 -2.30 3.14 8.05
N THR A 278 -1.06 2.77 8.37
CA THR A 278 0.14 3.23 7.64
C THR A 278 0.85 2.06 6.97
N ARG A 279 1.74 2.34 6.00
CA ARG A 279 2.58 1.26 5.43
C ARG A 279 3.44 0.56 6.46
N GLY A 280 3.85 1.28 7.51
CA GLY A 280 4.58 0.67 8.63
C GLY A 280 3.73 -0.41 9.32
N MET A 281 2.47 -0.10 9.60
CA MET A 281 1.51 -1.04 10.19
C MET A 281 1.22 -2.24 9.27
N ALA A 282 1.04 -2.02 7.97
CA ALA A 282 0.94 -3.12 7.00
C ALA A 282 2.20 -4.00 6.96
N GLY A 283 3.37 -3.40 7.15
CA GLY A 283 4.63 -4.12 7.29
C GLY A 283 4.65 -5.14 8.42
N HIS A 284 3.91 -4.90 9.52
CA HIS A 284 3.79 -5.89 10.60
C HIS A 284 3.08 -7.13 10.11
N VAL A 285 1.98 -7.01 9.38
CA VAL A 285 1.22 -8.16 8.88
C VAL A 285 2.03 -8.90 7.81
N LEU A 286 2.61 -8.16 6.85
CA LEU A 286 3.41 -8.71 5.74
C LEU A 286 4.67 -9.46 6.21
N ILE A 287 5.18 -9.18 7.42
CA ILE A 287 6.33 -9.88 7.98
C ILE A 287 6.02 -11.36 8.27
N LEU A 288 4.75 -11.71 8.54
CA LEU A 288 4.33 -13.10 8.75
C LEU A 288 4.58 -13.96 7.51
N ILE A 289 4.39 -13.38 6.31
CA ILE A 289 4.67 -14.05 5.04
C ILE A 289 6.17 -14.35 4.91
N SER A 290 7.00 -13.37 5.26
CA SER A 290 8.45 -13.52 5.24
C SER A 290 8.94 -14.52 6.30
N TRP A 291 8.28 -14.57 7.45
CA TRP A 291 8.55 -15.54 8.50
C TRP A 291 8.18 -16.95 8.07
N TRP A 292 7.07 -17.12 7.38
CA TRP A 292 6.64 -18.40 6.81
C TRP A 292 7.65 -18.94 5.78
N LEU A 293 8.26 -18.09 4.95
CA LEU A 293 9.38 -18.47 4.07
C LEU A 293 10.61 -18.98 4.84
N GLY A 294 10.72 -18.67 6.13
CA GLY A 294 11.73 -19.20 7.04
C GLY A 294 13.17 -18.79 6.72
N SER A 295 13.40 -17.83 5.82
CA SER A 295 14.73 -17.44 5.36
C SER A 295 15.31 -16.33 6.24
N ASP A 296 16.56 -16.48 6.69
CA ASP A 296 17.28 -15.49 7.52
C ASP A 296 16.47 -14.99 8.74
N LEU A 297 16.02 -15.93 9.57
CA LEU A 297 15.11 -15.67 10.70
C LEU A 297 15.67 -14.68 11.73
N SER A 298 17.00 -14.67 11.96
CA SER A 298 17.65 -13.70 12.83
C SER A 298 17.52 -12.28 12.30
N ARG A 299 17.81 -12.08 11.01
CA ARG A 299 17.67 -10.77 10.37
C ARG A 299 16.22 -10.33 10.30
N LEU A 300 15.30 -11.28 10.10
CA LEU A 300 13.87 -10.98 10.10
C LEU A 300 13.38 -10.55 11.48
N ALA A 301 13.84 -11.19 12.55
CA ALA A 301 13.53 -10.79 13.92
C ALA A 301 14.05 -9.38 14.25
N ASP A 302 15.26 -9.05 13.81
CA ASP A 302 15.82 -7.69 13.95
C ASP A 302 15.04 -6.66 13.12
N ALA A 303 14.65 -7.01 11.90
CA ALA A 303 13.82 -6.16 11.05
C ALA A 303 12.43 -5.91 11.66
N ALA A 304 11.82 -6.94 12.25
CA ALA A 304 10.55 -6.82 12.97
C ALA A 304 10.65 -5.84 14.14
N LEU A 305 11.73 -5.95 14.93
CA LEU A 305 11.95 -5.05 16.06
C LEU A 305 12.18 -3.61 15.60
N ARG A 306 12.99 -3.39 14.55
CA ARG A 306 13.21 -2.05 14.00
C ARG A 306 11.93 -1.44 13.45
N LEU A 307 11.11 -2.23 12.75
CA LEU A 307 9.82 -1.78 12.26
C LEU A 307 8.93 -1.37 13.43
N GLU A 308 8.88 -2.18 14.49
CA GLU A 308 8.10 -1.86 15.67
C GLU A 308 8.55 -0.58 16.36
N MET A 309 9.87 -0.36 16.50
CA MET A 309 10.41 0.88 17.07
C MET A 309 10.10 2.10 16.18
N LEU A 310 10.19 1.96 14.86
CA LEU A 310 9.89 3.04 13.91
C LEU A 310 8.39 3.38 13.86
N THR A 311 7.55 2.42 14.21
CA THR A 311 6.09 2.56 14.22
C THR A 311 5.51 2.74 15.61
N GLU A 312 6.35 2.78 16.65
CA GLU A 312 5.91 2.80 18.05
C GLU A 312 5.00 4.00 18.31
N ALA A 313 5.38 5.19 17.81
CA ALA A 313 4.55 6.38 17.90
C ALA A 313 3.18 6.19 17.23
N GLN A 314 3.10 5.58 16.03
CA GLN A 314 1.82 5.32 15.37
C GLN A 314 0.99 4.22 16.06
N LEU A 315 1.66 3.25 16.71
CA LEU A 315 1.03 2.16 17.43
C LEU A 315 0.57 2.56 18.85
N THR A 316 1.15 3.63 19.42
CA THR A 316 0.89 4.09 20.80
C THR A 316 0.16 5.44 20.85
N ALA A 317 0.31 6.30 19.85
CA ALA A 317 -0.41 7.56 19.77
C ALA A 317 -1.88 7.30 19.46
N ALA A 318 -2.66 7.14 20.53
CA ALA A 318 -4.12 7.13 20.57
C ALA A 318 -4.81 6.12 19.63
N GLY A 319 -5.00 4.89 20.10
CA GLY A 319 -6.27 4.17 19.93
C GLY A 319 -6.81 3.98 18.50
N THR A 320 -5.95 3.92 17.47
CA THR A 320 -6.42 3.47 16.15
C THR A 320 -6.82 2.00 16.26
N SER A 321 -7.94 1.61 15.63
CA SER A 321 -8.41 0.22 15.63
C SER A 321 -7.31 -0.74 15.15
N ALA A 322 -6.59 -0.35 14.11
CA ALA A 322 -5.43 -1.07 13.59
C ALA A 322 -4.27 -1.20 14.59
N GLY A 323 -3.96 -0.14 15.36
CA GLY A 323 -2.93 -0.19 16.40
C GLY A 323 -3.30 -1.14 17.55
N VAL A 324 -4.57 -1.10 17.97
CA VAL A 324 -5.13 -2.00 18.99
C VAL A 324 -5.09 -3.46 18.50
N GLY A 325 -5.55 -3.71 17.27
CA GLY A 325 -5.54 -5.07 16.69
C GLY A 325 -4.13 -5.64 16.49
N LEU A 326 -3.13 -4.79 16.20
CA LEU A 326 -1.73 -5.22 16.12
C LEU A 326 -1.10 -5.51 17.49
N LYS A 327 -1.55 -4.81 18.56
CA LYS A 327 -1.02 -4.89 19.94
C LYS A 327 -2.14 -5.07 20.99
N PRO A 328 -2.91 -6.18 20.94
CA PRO A 328 -4.09 -6.34 21.80
C PRO A 328 -3.75 -6.42 23.30
N VAL A 329 -2.59 -6.99 23.67
CA VAL A 329 -2.17 -7.22 25.06
C VAL A 329 -1.08 -6.21 25.51
N GLY A 330 -0.84 -5.15 24.73
CA GLY A 330 0.30 -4.25 24.95
C GLY A 330 1.66 -4.91 24.71
N GLY A 331 2.74 -4.12 24.81
CA GLY A 331 4.10 -4.59 24.52
C GLY A 331 4.36 -4.79 23.03
N SER A 332 4.81 -5.99 22.64
CA SER A 332 5.12 -6.31 21.24
C SER A 332 3.91 -6.74 20.42
N SER A 333 3.92 -6.35 19.14
CA SER A 333 2.87 -6.77 18.20
C SER A 333 2.79 -8.28 18.07
N VAL A 334 1.60 -8.81 17.76
CA VAL A 334 1.38 -10.25 17.51
C VAL A 334 2.43 -10.78 16.51
N CYS A 335 2.61 -10.05 15.42
CA CYS A 335 3.54 -10.40 14.35
C CYS A 335 4.99 -10.40 14.81
N THR A 336 5.45 -9.33 15.49
CA THR A 336 6.82 -9.27 16.03
C THR A 336 7.09 -10.42 17.00
N ARG A 337 6.12 -10.73 17.86
CA ARG A 337 6.22 -11.81 18.84
C ARG A 337 6.36 -13.17 18.17
N ALA A 338 5.54 -13.44 17.15
CA ALA A 338 5.59 -14.68 16.37
C ALA A 338 6.97 -14.87 15.72
N VAL A 339 7.50 -13.84 15.06
CA VAL A 339 8.81 -13.89 14.39
C VAL A 339 9.97 -14.05 15.37
N ARG A 340 9.94 -13.35 16.51
CA ARG A 340 11.03 -13.38 17.49
C ARG A 340 11.09 -14.68 18.29
N ASN A 341 9.94 -15.23 18.64
CA ASN A 341 9.87 -16.33 19.61
C ASN A 341 9.76 -17.70 18.94
N GLY A 342 9.65 -17.76 17.62
CA GLY A 342 9.27 -18.98 16.92
C GLY A 342 9.99 -19.23 15.60
N ARG A 343 9.99 -20.50 15.21
CA ARG A 343 10.23 -20.93 13.83
C ARG A 343 8.88 -21.31 13.20
N PRO A 344 8.71 -21.10 11.88
CA PRO A 344 7.55 -21.65 11.19
C PRO A 344 7.55 -23.18 11.33
N GLY A 345 6.37 -23.79 11.40
CA GLY A 345 6.19 -25.18 11.82
C GLY A 345 6.98 -26.19 10.97
N TRP A 346 7.09 -25.94 9.68
CA TRP A 346 7.80 -26.79 8.72
C TRP A 346 9.33 -26.76 8.87
N LYS A 347 9.88 -25.82 9.65
CA LYS A 347 11.31 -25.74 10.03
C LYS A 347 11.61 -26.26 11.44
N ARG A 348 10.60 -26.74 12.16
CA ARG A 348 10.73 -27.33 13.51
C ARG A 348 10.84 -28.85 13.44
#